data_AF-A0A2C9VCE1-F1
#
_entry.id   AF-A0A2C9VCE1-F1
#
_cell.length_a   1.000
_cell.length_b   1.000
_cell.length_c   1.000
_cell.angle_alpha   90.00
_cell.angle_beta   90.00
_cell.angle_gamma   90.00
#
_symmetry.space_group_name_H-M   'P 1'
#
loop_
_entity.id
_entity.type
_entity.pdbx_description
1 polymer ?
#
loop_
_entity_poly.entity_id
_entity_poly.type
_entity_poly.pdbx_seq_one_letter_code
_entity_poly.pdbx_strand_id
1 'polypeptide(L)'
;MMTEGNQGRRFYDCGRFQHFERCNFFRWVDGENCQSCEVVMPRIKCKLQECEDEITKIHLREAELLNEMNKIKELNTKLENTQREAEASQKQKIAKKNYYYQWICRMCIFLIGILCAMVLSGLLEK
;
A
#
# COMPACT_ATOMS: atom_id res chain seq x y z
N MET A 1 40.21 2.52 1.75
CA MET A 1 40.22 1.35 2.64
C MET A 1 40.74 1.82 3.98
N MET A 2 39.93 1.79 5.05
CA MET A 2 40.39 2.15 6.39
C MET A 2 40.96 0.89 7.05
N THR A 3 42.26 0.88 7.31
CA THR A 3 42.96 -0.21 8.00
C THR A 3 43.49 0.29 9.33
N GLU A 4 43.80 -0.62 10.26
CA GLU A 4 44.44 -0.27 11.53
C GLU A 4 45.76 0.48 11.24
N GLY A 5 45.90 1.70 11.78
CA GLY A 5 47.01 2.63 11.49
C GLY A 5 46.82 3.60 10.32
N ASN A 6 45.86 3.35 9.41
CA ASN A 6 45.48 4.24 8.31
C ASN A 6 43.99 4.60 8.41
N GLN A 7 43.67 5.41 9.42
CA GLN A 7 42.31 5.85 9.76
C GLN A 7 41.77 6.93 8.79
N GLY A 8 42.07 6.81 7.49
CA GLY A 8 41.78 7.85 6.50
C GLY A 8 42.69 9.08 6.63
N ARG A 9 43.91 8.90 7.16
CA ARG A 9 44.90 9.97 7.29
C ARG A 9 45.39 10.38 5.91
N ARG A 10 45.55 11.67 5.71
CA ARG A 10 46.16 12.22 4.50
C ARG A 10 47.66 11.98 4.56
N PHE A 11 48.26 11.70 3.41
CA PHE A 11 49.70 11.54 3.27
C PHE A 11 50.19 12.25 2.01
N TYR A 12 51.46 12.63 2.03
CA TYR A 12 52.22 12.99 0.86
C TYR A 12 53.03 11.77 0.42
N ASP A 13 53.06 11.56 -0.89
CA ASP A 13 53.87 10.53 -1.55
C ASP A 13 54.52 11.12 -2.79
N CYS A 14 55.50 10.41 -3.34
CA CYS A 14 56.24 10.79 -4.52
C CYS A 14 55.29 11.00 -5.73
N GLY A 15 55.25 12.22 -6.28
CA GLY A 15 54.43 12.55 -7.46
C GLY A 15 54.80 11.81 -8.75
N ARG A 16 55.89 11.02 -8.75
CA ARG A 16 56.36 10.18 -9.87
C ARG A 16 55.83 8.75 -9.79
N PHE A 17 54.60 8.55 -9.33
CA PHE A 17 54.01 7.21 -9.11
C PHE A 17 53.92 6.33 -10.37
N GLN A 18 53.95 6.94 -11.57
CA GLN A 18 53.88 6.26 -12.87
C GLN A 18 55.24 5.96 -13.53
N HIS A 19 56.36 6.38 -12.95
CA HIS A 19 57.69 6.11 -13.51
C HIS A 19 58.36 4.90 -12.82
N PHE A 20 59.24 4.21 -13.55
CA PHE A 20 59.97 3.03 -13.07
C PHE A 20 60.87 3.32 -11.85
N GLU A 21 61.33 4.57 -11.71
CA GLU A 21 62.10 5.04 -10.56
C GLU A 21 61.18 5.78 -9.58
N ARG A 22 60.65 5.04 -8.59
CA ARG A 22 59.89 5.63 -7.49
C ARG A 22 60.84 6.10 -6.41
N CYS A 23 60.70 7.35 -5.98
CA CYS A 23 61.34 7.80 -4.74
C CYS A 23 60.53 7.27 -3.56
N ASN A 24 61.17 6.66 -2.56
CA ASN A 24 60.50 6.10 -1.37
C ASN A 24 60.06 7.19 -0.36
N PHE A 25 59.71 8.37 -0.87
CA PHE A 25 59.29 9.47 -0.02
C PHE A 25 57.84 9.28 0.42
N PHE A 26 57.64 9.13 1.73
CA PHE A 26 56.33 9.05 2.34
C PHE A 26 56.28 9.93 3.60
N ARG A 27 55.20 10.68 3.78
CA ARG A 27 54.98 11.46 5.00
C ARG A 27 53.49 11.59 5.31
N TRP A 28 53.10 11.31 6.54
CA TRP A 28 51.75 11.64 7.02
C TRP A 28 51.55 13.16 7.09
N VAL A 29 50.45 13.63 6.51
CA VAL A 29 50.03 15.06 6.54
C VAL A 29 49.47 15.38 7.92
N ASP A 30 48.65 14.47 8.46
CA ASP A 30 48.08 14.61 9.78
C ASP A 30 49.11 14.12 10.82
N GLY A 31 49.33 14.85 11.92
CA GLY A 31 50.26 14.46 12.98
C GLY A 31 49.92 13.11 13.61
N GLU A 32 50.86 12.50 14.34
CA GLU A 32 50.68 11.19 15.01
C GLU A 32 49.42 11.17 15.89
N ASN A 33 49.08 12.31 16.49
CA ASN A 33 47.82 12.55 17.19
C ASN A 33 46.95 13.51 16.38
N CYS A 34 46.16 12.98 15.45
CA CYS A 34 45.14 13.77 14.78
C CYS A 34 44.02 14.08 15.79
N GLN A 35 44.08 15.25 16.44
CA GLN A 35 43.06 15.74 17.38
C GLN A 35 41.65 15.71 16.77
N SER A 36 41.57 15.94 15.45
CA SER A 36 40.33 15.82 14.69
C SER A 36 39.78 14.39 14.74
N CYS A 37 40.61 13.35 14.61
CA CYS A 37 40.14 11.97 14.72
C CYS A 37 39.65 11.63 16.14
N GLU A 38 40.28 12.20 17.18
CA GLU A 38 39.92 11.95 18.58
C GLU A 38 38.55 12.55 18.96
N VAL A 39 38.17 13.69 18.38
CA VAL A 39 36.89 14.36 18.67
C VAL A 39 35.81 14.00 17.65
N VAL A 40 36.18 13.94 16.36
CA VAL A 40 35.21 13.75 15.27
C VAL A 40 34.79 12.29 15.17
N MET A 41 35.68 11.31 15.37
CA MET A 41 35.31 9.89 15.23
C MET A 41 34.30 9.42 16.29
N PRO A 42 34.44 9.75 17.59
CA PRO A 42 33.42 9.41 18.57
C PRO A 42 32.07 10.05 18.22
N ARG A 43 32.07 11.31 17.80
CA ARG A 43 30.83 11.99 17.39
C ARG A 43 30.18 11.35 16.16
N ILE A 44 30.98 10.96 15.17
CA ILE A 44 30.48 10.23 13.99
C ILE A 44 29.93 8.87 14.41
N LYS A 45 30.61 8.13 15.29
CA LYS A 45 30.12 6.84 15.81
C LYS A 45 28.78 6.99 16.55
N CYS A 46 28.65 7.99 17.43
CA CYS A 46 27.38 8.26 18.12
C CYS A 46 26.27 8.57 17.10
N LYS A 47 26.55 9.43 16.11
CA LYS A 47 25.57 9.74 15.06
C LYS A 47 25.22 8.54 14.19
N LEU A 48 26.19 7.67 13.91
CA LEU A 48 25.96 6.45 13.14
C LEU A 48 25.01 5.53 13.91
N GLN A 49 25.26 5.35 15.20
CA GLN A 49 24.41 4.56 16.08
C GLN A 49 23.00 5.17 16.19
N GLU A 50 22.87 6.48 16.37
CA GLU A 50 21.58 7.17 16.35
C GLU A 50 20.82 6.92 15.04
N CYS A 51 21.52 6.98 13.91
CA CYS A 51 20.92 6.65 12.60
C CYS A 51 20.48 5.19 12.52
N GLU A 52 21.29 4.24 13.00
CA GLU A 52 20.96 2.80 13.03
C GLU A 52 19.72 2.52 13.91
N ASP A 53 19.63 3.19 15.06
CA ASP A 53 18.49 3.11 15.97
C ASP A 53 17.21 3.66 15.31
N GLU A 54 17.30 4.80 14.62
CA GLU A 54 16.15 5.36 13.89
C GLU A 54 15.71 4.49 12.71
N ILE A 55 16.64 3.90 11.96
CA ILE A 55 16.31 2.93 10.90
C ILE A 55 15.56 1.74 11.49
N THR A 56 15.99 1.23 12.64
CA THR A 56 15.32 0.12 13.32
C THR A 56 13.90 0.48 13.73
N LYS A 57 13.68 1.69 14.27
CA LYS A 57 12.33 2.20 14.61
C LYS A 57 11.46 2.40 13.38
N ILE A 58 12.03 2.80 12.25
CA ILE A 58 11.30 2.96 10.99
C ILE A 58 10.83 1.59 10.49
N HIS A 59 11.73 0.60 10.42
CA HIS A 59 11.37 -0.75 9.99
C HIS A 59 10.29 -1.39 10.88
N LEU A 60 10.33 -1.15 12.19
CA LEU A 60 9.28 -1.61 13.10
C LEU A 60 7.92 -1.00 12.74
N ARG A 61 7.88 0.32 12.52
CA ARG A 61 6.67 1.04 12.10
C ARG A 61 6.17 0.59 10.72
N GLU A 62 7.07 0.33 9.78
CA GLU A 62 6.69 -0.22 8.47
C GLU A 62 6.03 -1.59 8.58
N ALA A 63 6.54 -2.46 9.46
CA ALA A 63 5.94 -3.77 9.71
C ALA A 63 4.53 -3.66 10.34
N GLU A 64 4.34 -2.72 11.28
CA GLU A 64 3.03 -2.42 11.86
C GLU A 64 2.05 -1.90 10.82
N LEU A 65 2.47 -0.94 10.00
CA LEU A 65 1.66 -0.38 8.91
C LEU A 65 1.27 -1.45 7.88
N LEU A 66 2.19 -2.36 7.55
CA LEU A 66 1.91 -3.48 6.65
C LEU A 66 0.84 -4.41 7.23
N ASN A 67 0.88 -4.67 8.54
CA ASN A 67 -0.14 -5.46 9.21
C ASN A 67 -1.51 -4.78 9.16
N GLU A 68 -1.58 -3.49 9.49
CA GLU A 68 -2.83 -2.72 9.41
C GLU A 68 -3.38 -2.64 7.97
N MET A 69 -2.51 -2.46 6.98
CA MET A 69 -2.90 -2.45 5.57
C MET A 69 -3.53 -3.80 5.16
N ASN A 70 -2.98 -4.92 5.62
CA ASN A 70 -3.54 -6.25 5.36
C ASN A 70 -4.92 -6.41 6.03
N LYS A 71 -5.11 -5.91 7.25
CA LYS A 71 -6.42 -5.92 7.92
C LYS A 71 -7.45 -5.07 7.16
N ILE A 72 -7.06 -3.88 6.73
CA ILE A 72 -7.93 -3.00 5.92
C ILE A 72 -8.32 -3.69 4.62
N LYS A 73 -7.38 -4.36 3.95
CA LYS A 73 -7.65 -5.12 2.74
C LYS A 73 -8.68 -6.23 2.97
N GLU A 74 -8.52 -7.00 4.05
CA GLU A 74 -9.47 -8.06 4.40
C GLU A 74 -10.87 -7.50 4.71
N LEU A 75 -10.94 -6.41 5.47
CA LEU A 75 -12.20 -5.72 5.78
C LEU A 75 -12.88 -5.17 4.52
N ASN A 76 -12.12 -4.60 3.59
CA ASN A 76 -12.65 -4.12 2.33
C ASN A 76 -13.23 -5.25 1.49
N THR A 77 -12.55 -6.39 1.40
CA THR A 77 -13.11 -7.58 0.70
C THR A 77 -14.41 -8.06 1.36
N LYS A 78 -14.49 -8.07 2.70
CA LYS A 78 -15.72 -8.44 3.42
C LYS A 78 -16.85 -7.44 3.16
N LEU A 79 -16.54 -6.15 3.14
CA LEU A 79 -17.49 -5.08 2.87
C LEU A 79 -18.06 -5.20 1.45
N GLU A 80 -17.18 -5.39 0.45
CA GLU A 80 -17.58 -5.58 -0.94
C GLU A 80 -18.47 -6.82 -1.13
N ASN A 81 -18.18 -7.92 -0.45
CA ASN A 81 -19.01 -9.13 -0.48
C ASN A 81 -20.39 -8.86 0.12
N THR A 82 -20.44 -8.24 1.30
CA THR A 82 -21.69 -7.91 1.99
C THR A 82 -22.56 -6.97 1.16
N GLN A 83 -21.93 -5.98 0.51
CA GLN A 83 -22.63 -5.06 -0.37
C GLN A 83 -23.22 -5.77 -1.59
N ARG A 84 -22.46 -6.66 -2.24
CA ARG A 84 -22.96 -7.47 -3.36
C ARG A 84 -24.14 -8.35 -2.95
N GLU A 85 -24.10 -8.98 -1.79
CA GLU A 85 -25.19 -9.79 -1.25
C GLU A 85 -26.44 -8.94 -0.96
N ALA A 86 -26.28 -7.76 -0.36
CA ALA A 86 -27.36 -6.83 -0.10
C ALA A 86 -28.02 -6.35 -1.40
N GLU A 87 -27.23 -5.98 -2.40
CA GLU A 87 -27.71 -5.58 -3.73
C GLU A 87 -28.44 -6.72 -4.44
N ALA A 88 -27.92 -7.96 -4.37
CA ALA A 88 -28.57 -9.13 -4.95
C ALA A 88 -29.93 -9.41 -4.27
N SER A 89 -29.98 -9.35 -2.94
CA SER A 89 -31.22 -9.50 -2.17
C SER A 89 -32.24 -8.41 -2.51
N GLN A 90 -31.79 -7.16 -2.66
CA GLN A 90 -32.66 -6.06 -3.07
C GLN A 90 -33.18 -6.24 -4.50
N LYS A 91 -32.33 -6.61 -5.45
CA LYS A 91 -32.73 -6.92 -6.84
C LYS A 91 -33.77 -8.05 -6.87
N GLN A 92 -33.58 -9.10 -6.07
CA GLN A 92 -34.54 -10.19 -5.97
C GLN A 92 -35.90 -9.72 -5.42
N LYS A 93 -35.92 -8.87 -4.38
CA LYS A 93 -37.16 -8.29 -3.84
C LYS A 93 -37.88 -7.44 -4.88
N ILE A 94 -37.16 -6.61 -5.62
CA ILE A 94 -37.71 -5.78 -6.70
C ILE A 94 -38.29 -6.67 -7.81
N ALA A 95 -37.56 -7.70 -8.25
CA ALA A 95 -38.02 -8.63 -9.28
C ALA A 95 -39.31 -9.36 -8.88
N LYS A 96 -39.41 -9.84 -7.62
CA LYS A 96 -40.63 -10.48 -7.10
C LYS A 96 -41.82 -9.53 -7.10
N LYS A 97 -41.63 -8.27 -6.68
CA LYS A 97 -42.68 -7.25 -6.72
C LYS A 97 -43.13 -6.98 -8.16
N ASN A 98 -42.18 -6.80 -9.08
CA ASN A 98 -42.49 -6.55 -10.49
C ASN A 98 -43.27 -7.72 -11.11
N TYR A 99 -42.86 -8.96 -10.83
CA TYR A 99 -43.59 -10.15 -11.27
C TYR A 99 -45.03 -10.18 -10.72
N TYR A 100 -45.21 -9.88 -9.42
CA TYR A 100 -46.51 -9.82 -8.79
C TYR A 100 -47.42 -8.76 -9.44
N TYR A 101 -46.92 -7.54 -9.66
CA TYR A 101 -47.68 -6.50 -10.34
C TYR A 101 -48.01 -6.88 -11.78
N GLN A 102 -47.06 -7.48 -12.50
CA GLN A 102 -47.28 -7.95 -13.87
C GLN A 102 -48.37 -9.04 -13.92
N TRP A 103 -48.38 -9.95 -12.95
CA TRP A 103 -49.41 -10.99 -12.82
C TRP A 103 -50.79 -10.38 -12.55
N ILE A 104 -50.91 -9.44 -11.61
CA ILE A 104 -52.16 -8.72 -11.34
C ILE A 104 -52.67 -8.03 -12.60
N CYS A 105 -51.83 -7.26 -13.28
CA CYS A 105 -52.23 -6.55 -14.50
C CYS A 105 -52.78 -7.50 -15.57
N ARG A 106 -52.16 -8.67 -15.76
CA ARG A 106 -52.64 -9.70 -16.70
C ARG A 106 -54.01 -10.26 -16.30
N MET A 107 -54.22 -10.53 -15.00
CA MET A 107 -55.52 -10.97 -14.49
C MET A 107 -56.60 -9.91 -14.68
N CYS A 108 -56.31 -8.64 -14.37
CA CYS A 108 -57.24 -7.54 -14.59
C CYS A 108 -57.63 -7.38 -16.06
N ILE A 109 -56.68 -7.43 -16.99
CA ILE A 109 -56.95 -7.35 -18.43
C ILE A 109 -57.85 -8.51 -18.88
N PHE A 110 -57.56 -9.74 -18.43
CA PHE A 110 -58.37 -10.91 -18.76
C PHE A 110 -59.82 -10.79 -18.25
N LEU A 111 -60.00 -10.36 -16.99
CA LEU A 111 -61.32 -10.12 -16.40
C LEU A 111 -62.10 -9.03 -17.14
N ILE A 112 -61.44 -7.92 -17.50
CA ILE A 112 -62.05 -6.87 -18.33
C ILE A 112 -62.48 -7.44 -19.68
N GLY A 113 -61.64 -8.25 -20.33
CA GLY A 113 -61.99 -8.90 -21.59
C GLY A 113 -63.23 -9.79 -21.49
N ILE A 114 -63.36 -10.59 -20.41
CA ILE A 114 -64.56 -11.40 -20.16
C ILE A 114 -65.79 -10.50 -19.96
N LEU A 115 -65.68 -9.47 -19.12
CA LEU A 115 -66.77 -8.52 -18.87
C LEU A 115 -67.24 -7.87 -20.18
N CYS A 116 -66.32 -7.41 -21.04
CA CYS A 116 -66.64 -6.86 -22.35
C CYS A 116 -67.35 -7.88 -23.25
N ALA A 117 -66.87 -9.14 -23.28
CA ALA A 117 -67.50 -10.20 -24.07
C ALA A 117 -68.94 -10.50 -23.61
N MET A 118 -69.17 -10.55 -22.29
CA MET A 118 -70.50 -10.78 -21.73
C MET A 118 -71.49 -9.65 -22.07
N VAL A 119 -71.02 -8.39 -22.05
CA VAL A 119 -71.82 -7.22 -22.48
C VAL A 119 -72.16 -7.31 -23.97
N LEU A 120 -71.18 -7.60 -24.84
CA LEU A 120 -71.39 -7.70 -26.29
C LEU A 120 -72.30 -8.85 -26.71
N SER A 121 -72.35 -9.93 -25.93
CA SER A 121 -73.15 -11.12 -26.24
C SER A 121 -74.63 -10.97 -25.88
N GLY A 122 -75.06 -9.81 -25.35
CA GLY A 122 -76.42 -9.60 -24.85
C GLY A 122 -76.75 -10.41 -23.59
N LEU A 123 -75.79 -11.14 -23.02
CA LEU A 123 -75.94 -11.88 -21.75
C LEU A 123 -76.10 -10.94 -20.55
N LEU A 124 -75.70 -9.68 -20.71
CA LEU A 124 -75.89 -8.59 -19.77
C LEU A 124 -77.05 -7.65 -20.16
N GLU A 125 -77.96 -8.06 -21.04
CA GLU A 125 -79.23 -7.34 -21.27
C GLU A 125 -80.34 -7.93 -20.40
N LYS A 126 -80.49 -7.38 -19.20
CA LYS A 126 -81.74 -7.19 -18.45
C LYS A 126 -81.62 -5.99 -17.52
#